data_AF-A0A967WS91-F1
#
_entry.id   AF-A0A967WS91-F1
#
_cell.length_a   1.000
_cell.length_b   1.000
_cell.length_c   1.000
_cell.angle_alpha   90.00
_cell.angle_beta   90.00
_cell.angle_gamma   90.00
#
_symmetry.space_group_name_H-M   'P 1'
#
loop_
_entity.id
_entity.type
_entity.pdbx_description
1 polymer ?
#
loop_
_entity_poly.entity_id
_entity_poly.type
_entity_poly.pdbx_seq_one_letter_code
_entity_poly.pdbx_strand_id
1 'polypeptide(L)'
;MATEEAADESAVQAPRESRAKRERPRGRVTIFGTWCKGCGICIEFCPQGVFVSNGQGRPIIAHPEKCTACNWCEMHCPDMAITVRRLGPEEMEELEELSSLAEKGALPGGGL
;
A
#
# COMPACT_ATOMS: atom_id res chain seq x y z
N MET A 1 -28.31 -8.40 -53.58
CA MET A 1 -27.17 -8.39 -52.63
C MET A 1 -27.42 -7.25 -51.67
N ALA A 2 -28.16 -7.53 -50.59
CA ALA A 2 -28.42 -6.57 -49.53
C ALA A 2 -28.13 -7.34 -48.23
N THR A 3 -26.99 -7.04 -47.61
CA THR A 3 -26.66 -7.55 -46.29
C THR A 3 -26.97 -6.44 -45.30
N GLU A 4 -28.03 -6.69 -44.57
CA GLU A 4 -28.37 -6.12 -43.28
C GLU A 4 -27.15 -6.17 -42.35
N GLU A 5 -26.94 -5.13 -41.54
CA GLU A 5 -26.42 -5.29 -40.19
C GLU A 5 -26.76 -4.02 -39.38
N ALA A 6 -27.97 -4.04 -38.82
CA ALA A 6 -28.33 -3.23 -37.67
C ALA A 6 -27.74 -3.93 -36.43
N ALA A 7 -26.73 -3.34 -35.82
CA ALA A 7 -26.32 -3.64 -34.46
C ALA A 7 -26.87 -2.53 -33.55
N ASP A 8 -27.98 -2.87 -32.91
CA ASP A 8 -28.73 -2.08 -31.92
C ASP A 8 -27.83 -1.70 -30.72
N GLU A 9 -27.72 -0.39 -30.47
CA GLU A 9 -27.11 0.23 -29.30
C GLU A 9 -27.98 -0.01 -28.05
N SER A 10 -28.08 -1.25 -27.61
CA SER A 10 -28.76 -1.57 -26.37
C SER A 10 -27.99 -2.60 -25.57
N ALA A 11 -27.40 -2.11 -24.48
CA ALA A 11 -27.17 -2.81 -23.20
C ALA A 11 -25.73 -2.73 -22.67
N VAL A 12 -25.34 -1.58 -22.08
CA VAL A 12 -24.43 -1.64 -20.90
C VAL A 12 -24.74 -0.54 -19.90
N GLN A 13 -25.94 -0.53 -19.32
CA GLN A 13 -26.16 0.16 -18.04
C GLN A 13 -27.00 -0.70 -17.11
N ALA A 14 -26.31 -1.45 -16.24
CA ALA A 14 -26.90 -1.90 -14.98
C ALA A 14 -26.52 -0.88 -13.89
N PRO A 15 -27.48 -0.33 -13.12
CA PRO A 15 -27.18 0.45 -11.94
C PRO A 15 -26.45 -0.46 -10.94
N ARG A 16 -25.19 -0.17 -10.66
CA ARG A 16 -24.43 -0.88 -9.63
C ARG A 16 -24.96 -0.45 -8.28
N GLU A 17 -25.86 -1.25 -7.72
CA GLU A 17 -26.28 -1.17 -6.32
C GLU A 17 -25.05 -0.94 -5.42
N SER A 18 -25.18 -0.01 -4.48
CA SER A 18 -24.09 0.59 -3.72
C SER A 18 -23.19 -0.47 -3.11
N ARG A 19 -22.03 -0.68 -3.74
CA ARG A 19 -21.00 -1.62 -3.32
C ARG A 19 -20.57 -1.22 -1.92
N ALA A 20 -20.98 -1.99 -0.90
CA ALA A 20 -20.59 -1.80 0.48
C ALA A 20 -19.09 -1.49 0.53
N LYS A 21 -18.72 -0.40 1.22
CA LYS A 21 -17.37 0.15 1.27
C LYS A 21 -16.43 -0.89 1.89
N ARG A 22 -15.84 -1.76 1.07
CA ARG A 22 -14.89 -2.78 1.52
C ARG A 22 -13.73 -2.05 2.18
N GLU A 23 -13.49 -2.32 3.46
CA GLU A 23 -12.34 -1.78 4.18
C GLU A 23 -11.06 -2.25 3.49
N ARG A 24 -10.12 -1.31 3.32
CA ARG A 24 -8.88 -1.62 2.61
C ARG A 24 -7.97 -2.43 3.53
N PRO A 25 -7.39 -3.54 3.05
CA PRO A 25 -6.50 -4.36 3.87
C PRO A 25 -5.27 -3.55 4.29
N ARG A 26 -4.72 -3.80 5.48
CA ARG A 26 -3.43 -3.21 5.88
C ARG A 26 -2.26 -3.96 5.28
N GLY A 27 -1.20 -3.21 4.98
CA GLY A 27 0.02 -3.74 4.38
C GLY A 27 1.28 -3.42 5.19
N ARG A 28 2.29 -4.27 5.02
CA ARG A 28 3.67 -4.03 5.45
C ARG A 28 4.51 -3.80 4.20
N VAL A 29 5.29 -2.73 4.22
CA VAL A 29 6.24 -2.39 3.17
C VAL A 29 7.67 -2.51 3.68
N THR A 30 8.56 -3.06 2.86
CA THR A 30 9.98 -3.22 3.16
C THR A 30 10.80 -2.62 2.03
N ILE A 31 11.85 -1.87 2.36
CA ILE A 31 12.76 -1.28 1.37
C ILE A 31 14.15 -1.90 1.55
N PHE A 32 14.68 -2.49 0.49
CA PHE A 32 16.04 -3.00 0.41
C PHE A 32 16.98 -1.86 0.05
N GLY A 33 17.52 -1.18 1.07
CA GLY A 33 18.29 0.05 0.90
C GLY A 33 19.51 -0.05 -0.02
N THR A 34 20.15 -1.21 -0.08
CA THR A 34 21.29 -1.49 -0.97
C THR A 34 20.92 -1.50 -2.46
N TRP A 35 19.67 -1.85 -2.78
CA TRP A 35 19.16 -1.93 -4.14
C TRP A 35 18.54 -0.60 -4.58
N CYS A 36 17.93 0.14 -3.64
CA CYS A 36 17.32 1.42 -3.91
C CYS A 36 18.34 2.45 -4.45
N LYS A 37 18.02 3.05 -5.59
CA LYS A 37 18.82 4.12 -6.22
C LYS A 37 18.35 5.55 -5.91
N GLY A 38 17.23 5.69 -5.19
CA GLY A 38 16.71 7.01 -4.80
C GLY A 38 15.98 7.76 -5.92
N CYS A 39 15.24 7.05 -6.78
CA CYS A 39 14.48 7.66 -7.88
C CYS A 39 13.22 8.43 -7.43
N GLY A 40 12.79 8.30 -6.17
CA GLY A 40 11.62 9.02 -5.63
C GLY A 40 10.23 8.59 -6.12
N ILE A 41 10.11 7.67 -7.09
CA ILE A 41 8.83 7.25 -7.68
C ILE A 41 7.83 6.77 -6.61
N CYS A 42 8.30 5.97 -5.65
CA CYS A 42 7.45 5.47 -4.56
C CYS A 42 6.91 6.58 -3.64
N ILE A 43 7.63 7.71 -3.51
CA ILE A 43 7.22 8.86 -2.71
C ILE A 43 6.08 9.58 -3.43
N GLU A 44 6.24 9.84 -4.73
CA GLU A 44 5.27 10.58 -5.54
C GLU A 44 3.97 9.80 -5.75
N PHE A 45 4.07 8.51 -6.06
CA PHE A 45 2.92 7.71 -6.49
C PHE A 45 2.22 6.92 -5.37
N CYS A 46 2.67 7.03 -4.11
CA CYS A 46 1.98 6.34 -3.03
C CYS A 46 0.64 7.03 -2.72
N PRO A 47 -0.52 6.39 -3.00
CA PRO A 47 -1.82 7.05 -2.81
C PRO A 47 -2.17 7.25 -1.33
N GLN A 48 -1.40 6.67 -0.42
CA GLN A 48 -1.61 6.75 1.03
C GLN A 48 -0.55 7.59 1.74
N GLY A 49 0.42 8.16 1.00
CA GLY A 49 1.48 8.99 1.57
C GLY A 49 2.33 8.26 2.62
N VAL A 50 2.68 7.00 2.36
CA VAL A 50 3.46 6.16 3.30
C VAL A 50 4.91 6.65 3.41
N PHE A 51 5.46 7.19 2.32
CA PHE A 51 6.88 7.54 2.24
C PHE A 51 7.12 9.04 2.31
N VAL A 52 8.28 9.41 2.87
CA VAL A 52 8.84 10.77 2.81
C VAL A 52 10.25 10.71 2.24
N SER A 53 10.74 11.83 1.69
CA SER A 53 12.11 11.93 1.20
C SER A 53 13.09 12.15 2.35
N ASN A 54 14.24 11.49 2.31
CA ASN A 54 15.37 11.78 3.20
C ASN A 54 16.22 13.00 2.75
N GLY A 55 15.77 13.75 1.74
CA GLY A 55 16.52 14.87 1.15
C GLY A 55 17.52 14.48 0.06
N GLN A 56 17.76 13.18 -0.16
CA GLN A 56 18.65 12.65 -1.20
C GLN A 56 17.92 11.77 -2.24
N GLY A 57 16.59 11.92 -2.32
CA GLY A 57 15.73 11.13 -3.22
C GLY A 57 15.42 9.71 -2.71
N ARG A 58 15.98 9.29 -1.57
CA ARG A 58 15.70 7.98 -0.97
C ARG A 58 14.45 8.05 -0.08
N PRO A 59 13.54 7.07 -0.20
CA PRO A 59 12.34 7.00 0.63
C PRO A 59 12.66 6.58 2.07
N ILE A 60 11.97 7.20 3.02
CA ILE A 60 11.81 6.76 4.41
C ILE A 60 10.35 6.36 4.59
N ILE A 61 10.08 5.24 5.25
CA ILE A 61 8.73 4.80 5.60
C ILE A 61 8.27 5.59 6.84
N ALA A 62 7.63 6.73 6.64
CA ALA A 62 7.18 7.59 7.75
C ALA A 62 5.81 7.21 8.30
N HIS A 63 4.95 6.67 7.43
CA HIS A 63 3.57 6.31 7.79
C HIS A 63 3.28 4.86 7.39
N PRO A 64 3.98 3.86 7.96
CA PRO A 64 3.74 2.45 7.66
C PRO A 64 2.28 2.06 7.93
N GLU A 65 1.61 2.78 8.83
CA GLU A 65 0.25 2.51 9.24
C GLU A 65 -0.80 2.72 8.15
N LYS A 66 -0.50 3.63 7.21
CA LYS A 66 -1.40 3.98 6.10
C LYS A 66 -1.29 3.03 4.91
N CYS A 67 -0.33 2.09 4.93
CA CYS A 67 -0.15 1.19 3.80
C CYS A 67 -1.37 0.27 3.63
N THR A 68 -1.98 0.29 2.45
CA THR A 68 -3.15 -0.55 2.14
C THR A 68 -2.84 -1.77 1.26
N ALA A 69 -1.57 -2.17 1.20
CA ALA A 69 -1.09 -3.24 0.32
C ALA A 69 -1.55 -3.10 -1.16
N CYS A 70 -1.51 -1.88 -1.70
CA CYS A 70 -1.93 -1.60 -3.08
C CYS A 70 -0.87 -1.93 -4.14
N ASN A 71 0.35 -2.28 -3.71
CA ASN A 71 1.50 -2.68 -4.54
C ASN A 71 1.99 -1.64 -5.56
N TRP A 72 1.50 -0.39 -5.53
CA TRP A 72 1.92 0.65 -6.46
C TRP A 72 3.42 0.92 -6.43
N CYS A 73 3.99 1.07 -5.23
CA CYS A 73 5.42 1.33 -5.05
C CYS A 73 6.31 0.15 -5.45
N GLU A 74 5.85 -1.09 -5.24
CA GLU A 74 6.55 -2.32 -5.63
C GLU A 74 6.57 -2.47 -7.16
N MET A 75 5.41 -2.34 -7.81
CA MET A 75 5.29 -2.51 -9.27
C MET A 75 6.05 -1.43 -10.07
N HIS A 76 6.20 -0.23 -9.51
CA HIS A 76 6.87 0.89 -10.18
C HIS A 76 8.32 1.09 -9.73
N CYS A 77 8.86 0.21 -8.87
CA CYS A 77 10.27 0.29 -8.50
C CYS A 77 11.13 -0.29 -9.63
N PRO A 78 11.92 0.52 -10.36
CA PRO A 78 12.74 0.03 -11.48
C PRO A 78 13.85 -0.92 -11.02
N ASP A 79 14.28 -0.80 -9.76
CA ASP A 79 15.35 -1.61 -9.15
C ASP A 79 14.82 -2.78 -8.32
N MET A 80 13.49 -3.00 -8.28
CA MET A 80 12.84 -4.03 -7.44
C MET A 80 13.26 -3.96 -5.96
N ALA A 81 13.55 -2.76 -5.47
CA ALA A 81 14.07 -2.52 -4.12
C ALA A 81 12.97 -2.44 -3.04
N ILE A 82 11.71 -2.69 -3.38
CA ILE A 82 10.55 -2.55 -2.48
C ILE A 82 9.71 -3.82 -2.57
N THR A 83 9.27 -4.36 -1.43
CA THR A 83 8.26 -5.42 -1.35
C THR A 83 7.09 -4.97 -0.49
N VAL A 84 5.89 -5.42 -0.86
CA VAL A 84 4.66 -5.13 -0.12
C VAL A 84 3.92 -6.44 0.16
N ARG A 85 3.53 -6.64 1.42
CA ARG A 85 2.71 -7.78 1.83
C ARG A 85 1.49 -7.33 2.62
N ARG A 86 0.42 -8.12 2.55
CA ARG A 86 -0.74 -7.91 3.44
C ARG A 86 -0.40 -8.38 4.84
N LEU A 87 -0.91 -7.66 5.84
CA LEU A 87 -0.84 -8.08 7.23
C LEU A 87 -2.01 -9.04 7.51
N GLY A 88 -1.70 -10.14 8.19
CA GLY A 88 -2.73 -11.04 8.73
C GLY A 88 -3.40 -10.46 9.99
N PRO A 89 -4.56 -10.99 10.41
CA PRO A 89 -5.25 -10.57 11.63
C PRO A 89 -4.35 -10.65 12.88
N GLU A 90 -3.65 -11.76 13.05
CA GLU A 90 -2.75 -11.99 14.20
C GLU A 90 -1.62 -10.95 14.26
N GLU A 91 -1.02 -10.61 13.11
CA GLU A 91 0.03 -9.58 13.05
C GLU A 91 -0.50 -8.17 13.36
N MET A 92 -1.78 -7.90 13.06
CA MET A 92 -2.39 -6.60 13.35
C MET A 92 -2.67 -6.45 14.84
N GLU A 93 -3.18 -7.49 15.49
CA GLU A 93 -3.40 -7.53 16.94
C GLU A 93 -2.09 -7.33 17.70
N GLU A 94 -1.02 -8.05 17.30
CA GLU A 94 0.32 -7.88 17.88
C GLU A 94 0.85 -6.44 17.74
N LEU A 95 0.64 -5.80 16.58
CA LEU A 95 1.03 -4.39 16.37
C LEU A 95 0.25 -3.42 17.26
N GLU A 96 -1.05 -3.66 17.46
CA GLU A 96 -1.90 -2.84 18.33
C GLU A 96 -1.52 -3.00 19.81
N GLU A 97 -1.25 -4.24 20.24
CA GLU A 97 -0.73 -4.53 21.58
C GLU A 97 0.61 -3.82 21.82
N LEU A 98 1.57 -3.95 20.88
CA LEU A 98 2.87 -3.29 20.95
C LEU A 98 2.74 -1.76 20.99
N SER A 99 1.85 -1.18 20.18
CA SER A 99 1.56 0.25 20.23
C SER A 99 1.02 0.65 21.59
N SER A 100 0.05 -0.10 22.12
CA SER A 100 -0.54 0.16 23.44
C SER A 100 0.49 0.10 24.57
N LEU A 101 1.43 -0.85 24.49
CA LEU A 101 2.53 -0.99 25.45
C LEU A 101 3.53 0.17 25.35
N ALA A 102 3.89 0.59 24.13
CA ALA A 102 4.77 1.71 23.90
C ALA A 102 4.17 3.02 24.45
N GLU A 103 2.87 3.25 24.24
CA GLU A 103 2.14 4.39 24.80
C GLU A 103 2.08 4.39 26.33
N LYS A 104 2.02 3.19 26.94
CA LYS A 104 2.03 3.01 28.40
C LYS A 104 3.44 3.04 29.00
N GLY A 105 4.49 3.24 28.19
CA GLY A 105 5.88 3.30 28.65
C GLY A 105 6.46 1.95 29.10
N ALA A 106 5.82 0.84 28.74
CA ALA A 106 6.24 -0.51 29.09
C ALA A 106 6.84 -1.22 27.87
N LEU A 107 7.98 -0.75 27.38
CA LEU A 107 8.73 -1.51 26.39
C LEU A 107 9.36 -2.73 27.10
N PRO A 108 9.21 -3.97 26.58
CA PRO A 108 9.98 -5.10 27.09
C PRO A 108 11.46 -4.74 27.03
N GLY A 109 12.12 -4.83 28.19
CA GLY A 109 13.37 -4.14 28.48
C GLY A 109 14.45 -4.28 27.41
N GLY A 110 14.95 -3.13 26.96
CA GLY A 110 16.29 -3.01 26.41
C GLY A 110 17.30 -3.25 27.53
N GLY A 111 17.62 -4.52 27.78
CA GLY A 111 18.84 -4.90 28.47
C GLY A 111 20.01 -4.72 27.52
N LEU A 112 20.96 -3.86 27.91
CA LEU A 112 22.32 -3.85 27.38
C LEU A 112 23.02 -5.17 27.69
#